data_AF-A0A1F2T3H6-F1
#
_entry.id   AF-A0A1F2T3H6-F1
#
_cell.length_a   1.000
_cell.length_b   1.000
_cell.length_c   1.000
_cell.angle_alpha   90.00
_cell.angle_beta   90.00
_cell.angle_gamma   90.00
#
_symmetry.space_group_name_H-M   'P 1'
#
loop_
_entity.id
_entity.type
_entity.pdbx_description
1 polymer ?
#
loop_
_entity_poly.entity_id
_entity_poly.type
_entity_poly.pdbx_seq_one_letter_code
_entity_poly.pdbx_strand_id
1 'polypeptide(L)'
;MAVCRLPALFQTLWRTFFAASTRQPDPVPLPVTETERISRYVLDKGHFTLGRVKFRAFLPPNNNTPDGVALSVGRTEDLTEIAVWEWGDENVAASTGRIILARGDFTLADLRDVSDDGTTLTVVPDEPPPRHADVIGWPPVDQKGARTSLAQQLAAKAQVVVR
;
A
#
# COMPACT_ATOMS: atom_id res chain seq x y z
N MET A 1 -16.95 -64.35 -21.99
CA MET A 1 -17.48 -63.35 -21.04
C MET A 1 -16.42 -62.29 -20.81
N ALA A 2 -16.54 -61.12 -21.45
CA ALA A 2 -15.73 -59.95 -21.15
C ALA A 2 -16.48 -58.71 -21.64
N VAL A 3 -16.55 -57.70 -20.78
CA VAL A 3 -17.57 -56.65 -20.73
C VAL A 3 -17.19 -55.46 -21.60
N CYS A 4 -18.15 -55.04 -22.43
CA CYS A 4 -18.14 -53.81 -23.22
C CYS A 4 -18.39 -52.60 -22.30
N ARG A 5 -17.57 -51.55 -22.36
CA ARG A 5 -17.81 -50.27 -21.66
C ARG A 5 -18.23 -49.19 -22.67
N LEU A 6 -19.49 -48.76 -22.56
CA LEU A 6 -20.03 -47.54 -23.19
C LEU A 6 -19.95 -46.36 -22.19
N PRO A 7 -19.94 -45.10 -22.67
CA PRO A 7 -19.64 -43.91 -21.87
C PRO A 7 -20.88 -43.35 -21.16
N ALA A 8 -20.69 -42.81 -19.96
CA ALA A 8 -21.73 -42.10 -19.23
C ALA A 8 -21.54 -40.59 -19.37
N LEU A 9 -22.39 -39.99 -20.21
CA LEU A 9 -22.83 -38.60 -20.10
C LEU A 9 -23.60 -38.43 -18.79
N PHE A 10 -23.23 -37.43 -17.97
CA PHE A 10 -24.14 -36.90 -16.96
C PHE A 10 -24.07 -35.38 -16.96
N GLN A 11 -25.11 -34.78 -17.54
CA GLN A 11 -25.52 -33.41 -17.31
C GLN A 11 -26.35 -33.40 -16.03
N THR A 12 -25.98 -32.57 -15.05
CA THR A 12 -26.92 -32.15 -14.00
C THR A 12 -26.75 -30.66 -13.69
N LEU A 13 -27.58 -29.89 -14.38
CA LEU A 13 -28.26 -28.66 -13.98
C LEU A 13 -27.99 -28.18 -12.53
N TRP A 14 -27.22 -27.09 -12.39
CA TRP A 14 -27.39 -26.17 -11.27
C TRP A 14 -28.12 -24.94 -11.80
N ARG A 15 -29.39 -24.85 -11.41
CA ARG A 15 -30.27 -23.72 -11.71
C ARG A 15 -29.75 -22.47 -11.01
N THR A 16 -29.59 -21.46 -11.84
CA THR A 16 -29.51 -20.03 -11.55
C THR A 16 -30.33 -19.61 -10.34
N PHE A 17 -29.64 -19.16 -9.29
CA PHE A 17 -30.07 -18.01 -8.50
C PHE A 17 -29.06 -16.89 -8.75
N PHE A 18 -29.20 -16.20 -9.89
CA PHE A 18 -28.72 -14.83 -9.98
C PHE A 18 -29.69 -13.99 -9.15
N ALA A 19 -29.47 -13.94 -7.83
CA ALA A 19 -29.86 -12.76 -7.09
C ALA A 19 -29.06 -11.62 -7.73
N ALA A 20 -29.73 -10.73 -8.46
CA ALA A 20 -29.20 -9.43 -8.77
C ALA A 20 -29.05 -8.68 -7.44
N SER A 21 -28.00 -9.04 -6.67
CA SER A 21 -27.45 -8.14 -5.69
C SER A 21 -27.05 -6.93 -6.49
N THR A 22 -27.80 -5.84 -6.37
CA THR A 22 -27.30 -4.54 -6.75
C THR A 22 -26.05 -4.34 -5.92
N ARG A 23 -24.90 -4.73 -6.46
CA ARG A 23 -23.60 -4.28 -5.97
C ARG A 23 -23.72 -2.78 -6.01
N GLN A 24 -23.99 -2.18 -4.85
CA GLN A 24 -23.78 -0.77 -4.68
C GLN A 24 -22.32 -0.58 -5.10
N PRO A 25 -22.01 0.29 -6.09
CA PRO A 25 -20.62 0.54 -6.42
C PRO A 25 -19.92 0.86 -5.11
N ASP A 26 -18.79 0.19 -4.86
CA ASP A 26 -18.01 0.45 -3.67
C ASP A 26 -17.78 1.97 -3.60
N PRO A 27 -17.96 2.60 -2.42
CA PRO A 27 -17.81 4.03 -2.31
C PRO A 27 -16.44 4.42 -2.86
N VAL A 28 -16.43 5.30 -3.87
CA VAL A 28 -15.17 5.82 -4.43
C VAL A 28 -14.39 6.43 -3.27
N PRO A 29 -13.14 6.01 -3.02
CA PRO A 29 -12.35 6.55 -1.93
C PRO A 29 -12.29 8.07 -2.03
N LEU A 30 -12.50 8.76 -0.90
CA LEU A 30 -12.43 10.22 -0.87
C LEU A 30 -11.08 10.69 -1.41
N PRO A 31 -11.01 11.81 -2.17
CA PRO A 31 -9.75 12.35 -2.66
C PRO A 31 -8.80 12.66 -1.51
N VAL A 32 -7.50 12.52 -1.74
CA VAL A 32 -6.46 12.80 -0.74
C VAL A 32 -6.27 14.31 -0.61
N THR A 33 -6.29 14.85 0.61
CA THR A 33 -6.11 16.30 0.84
C THR A 33 -4.64 16.66 1.12
N GLU A 34 -4.24 17.92 0.90
CA GLU A 34 -2.84 18.36 1.11
C GLU A 34 -2.32 18.12 2.52
N THR A 35 -3.18 18.33 3.51
CA THR A 35 -2.86 18.20 4.93
C THR A 35 -3.06 16.79 5.46
N GLU A 36 -3.53 15.87 4.63
CA GLU A 36 -3.83 14.51 5.06
C GLU A 36 -2.56 13.81 5.53
N ARG A 37 -2.56 13.37 6.79
CA ARG A 37 -1.51 12.51 7.34
C ARG A 37 -1.55 11.13 6.67
N ILE A 38 -0.39 10.76 6.15
CA ILE A 38 -0.10 9.48 5.51
C ILE A 38 0.98 8.78 6.31
N SER A 39 0.76 7.51 6.64
CA SER A 39 1.68 6.71 7.45
C SER A 39 2.30 5.57 6.65
N ARG A 40 3.63 5.55 6.59
CA ARG A 40 4.40 4.39 6.13
C ARG A 40 4.81 3.54 7.33
N TYR A 41 4.25 2.35 7.46
CA TYR A 41 4.62 1.42 8.52
C TYR A 41 5.99 0.79 8.28
N VAL A 42 6.78 0.67 9.35
CA VAL A 42 8.16 0.20 9.31
C VAL A 42 8.30 -1.06 10.16
N LEU A 43 8.61 -2.17 9.49
CA LEU A 43 8.73 -3.49 10.10
C LEU A 43 10.19 -3.92 10.32
N ASP A 44 11.16 -3.10 9.88
CA ASP A 44 12.59 -3.40 9.93
C ASP A 44 13.33 -2.40 10.84
N LYS A 45 14.07 -2.90 11.84
CA LYS A 45 14.89 -2.08 12.76
C LYS A 45 15.94 -1.26 12.01
N GLY A 46 16.43 -1.76 10.88
CA GLY A 46 17.38 -1.10 10.02
C GLY A 46 16.82 0.13 9.31
N HIS A 47 15.50 0.35 9.31
CA HIS A 47 14.82 1.42 8.56
C HIS A 47 14.50 2.68 9.38
N PHE A 48 14.82 2.71 10.67
CA PHE A 48 14.61 3.90 11.49
C PHE A 48 15.66 4.01 12.62
N THR A 49 15.64 5.13 13.33
CA THR A 49 16.27 5.36 14.63
C THR A 49 15.29 6.13 15.52
N LEU A 50 15.63 6.36 16.78
CA LEU A 50 14.79 7.10 17.74
C LEU A 50 14.37 8.52 17.31
N GLY A 51 15.06 9.12 16.33
CA GLY A 51 14.77 10.50 15.89
C GLY A 51 14.52 10.66 14.39
N ARG A 52 14.58 9.59 13.60
CA ARG A 52 14.25 9.66 12.17
C ARG A 52 13.87 8.31 11.58
N VAL A 53 13.04 8.35 10.55
CA VAL A 53 12.88 7.26 9.58
C VAL A 53 13.97 7.40 8.51
N LYS A 54 14.55 6.29 8.07
CA LYS A 54 15.61 6.29 7.05
C LYS A 54 14.96 6.17 5.67
N PHE A 55 15.60 6.75 4.66
CA PHE A 55 15.14 6.69 3.26
C PHE A 55 14.80 5.28 2.77
N ARG A 56 15.48 4.24 3.28
CA ARG A 56 15.19 2.84 2.94
C ARG A 56 13.76 2.41 3.27
N ALA A 57 13.08 3.06 4.23
CA ALA A 57 11.67 2.80 4.53
C ALA A 57 10.73 3.25 3.40
N PHE A 58 11.15 4.27 2.64
CA PHE A 58 10.41 4.90 1.54
C PHE A 58 10.88 4.44 0.18
N LEU A 59 11.89 3.57 0.09
CA LEU A 59 12.22 2.94 -1.17
C LEU A 59 11.14 1.90 -1.50
N PRO A 60 10.43 2.05 -2.63
CA PRO A 60 9.51 1.02 -3.08
C PRO A 60 10.30 -0.26 -3.45
N PRO A 61 9.65 -1.44 -3.40
CA PRO A 61 10.25 -2.69 -3.82
C PRO A 61 10.75 -2.64 -5.27
N ASN A 62 11.68 -3.54 -5.60
CA ASN A 62 12.26 -3.67 -6.95
C ASN A 62 11.50 -4.74 -7.78
N ASN A 63 10.24 -5.01 -7.44
CA ASN A 63 9.42 -5.91 -8.24
C ASN A 63 8.92 -5.16 -9.49
N ASN A 64 9.06 -5.80 -10.65
CA ASN A 64 8.46 -5.33 -11.89
C ASN A 64 6.99 -5.77 -11.91
N THR A 65 6.16 -5.17 -11.06
CA THR A 65 4.70 -5.34 -11.14
C THR A 65 4.16 -4.59 -12.36
N PRO A 66 3.11 -5.11 -13.04
CA PRO A 66 2.48 -4.43 -14.19
C PRO A 66 2.03 -2.99 -13.88
N ASP A 67 1.66 -2.74 -12.62
CA ASP A 67 1.17 -1.45 -12.13
C ASP A 67 2.29 -0.48 -11.71
N GLY A 68 3.55 -0.87 -11.94
CA GLY A 68 4.72 -0.06 -11.66
C GLY A 68 5.27 -0.23 -10.25
N VAL A 69 6.26 0.60 -9.95
CA VAL A 69 6.97 0.65 -8.67
C VAL A 69 6.17 1.51 -7.71
N ALA A 70 5.57 0.91 -6.68
CA ALA A 70 4.70 1.60 -5.73
C ALA A 70 5.15 1.41 -4.26
N LEU A 71 4.90 2.41 -3.43
CA LEU A 71 5.16 2.36 -1.99
C LEU A 71 3.83 2.38 -1.23
N SER A 72 3.48 1.23 -0.64
CA SER A 72 2.29 1.07 0.19
C SER A 72 2.31 1.95 1.45
N VAL A 73 1.20 2.64 1.70
CA VAL A 73 0.99 3.53 2.85
C VAL A 73 -0.45 3.43 3.36
N GLY A 74 -0.68 3.92 4.57
CA GLY A 74 -2.02 4.08 5.15
C GLY A 74 -2.43 5.55 5.22
N ARG A 75 -3.71 5.83 4.93
CA ARG A 75 -4.35 7.14 5.09
C ARG A 75 -4.89 7.28 6.52
N THR A 76 -4.21 8.08 7.35
CA THR A 76 -4.35 8.01 8.82
C THR A 76 -4.78 9.32 9.48
N GLU A 77 -5.11 10.36 8.72
CA GLU A 77 -5.55 11.67 9.25
C GLU A 77 -6.66 11.55 10.31
N ASP A 78 -7.74 10.83 10.00
CA ASP A 78 -8.92 10.74 10.89
C ASP A 78 -8.77 9.70 12.02
N LEU A 79 -7.58 9.10 12.18
CA LEU A 79 -7.33 8.08 13.20
C LEU A 79 -6.67 8.70 14.43
N THR A 80 -7.08 8.24 15.61
CA THR A 80 -6.33 8.52 16.84
C THR A 80 -4.98 7.83 16.80
N GLU A 81 -4.03 8.28 17.61
CA GLU A 81 -2.69 7.66 17.70
C GLU A 81 -2.73 6.15 17.95
N ILE A 82 -3.66 5.69 18.79
CA ILE A 82 -3.87 4.28 19.08
C ILE A 82 -4.44 3.57 17.85
N ALA A 83 -5.48 4.14 17.22
CA ALA A 83 -6.14 3.55 16.06
C ALA A 83 -5.22 3.43 14.82
N VAL A 84 -4.22 4.31 14.69
CA VAL A 84 -3.18 4.17 13.64
C VAL A 84 -2.39 2.88 13.85
N TRP A 85 -1.97 2.59 15.07
CA TRP A 85 -1.23 1.35 15.36
C TRP A 85 -2.10 0.10 15.21
N GLU A 86 -3.34 0.14 15.68
CA GLU A 86 -4.30 -0.96 15.53
C GLU A 86 -4.56 -1.27 14.06
N TRP A 87 -4.81 -0.24 13.24
CA TRP A 87 -4.98 -0.40 11.80
C TRP A 87 -3.74 -1.02 11.16
N GLY A 88 -2.54 -0.55 11.53
CA GLY A 88 -1.28 -1.12 11.06
C GLY A 88 -1.15 -2.60 11.42
N ASP A 89 -1.47 -2.96 12.66
CA ASP A 89 -1.37 -4.35 13.12
C ASP A 89 -2.32 -5.26 12.35
N GLU A 90 -3.57 -4.84 12.15
CA GLU A 90 -4.59 -5.61 11.46
C GLU A 90 -4.30 -5.76 9.96
N ASN A 91 -3.78 -4.72 9.31
CA ASN A 91 -3.75 -4.64 7.85
C ASN A 91 -2.33 -4.84 7.25
N VAL A 92 -1.28 -4.58 8.03
CA VAL A 92 0.12 -4.66 7.57
C VAL A 92 0.91 -5.72 8.34
N ALA A 93 0.80 -5.76 9.66
CA ALA A 93 1.52 -6.72 10.49
C ALA A 93 0.98 -8.15 10.27
N ALA A 94 -0.35 -8.31 10.35
CA ALA A 94 -1.01 -9.59 10.20
C ALA A 94 -0.76 -10.25 8.83
N SER A 95 -0.75 -9.47 7.74
CA SER A 95 -0.51 -9.97 6.38
C SER A 95 0.94 -10.44 6.15
N THR A 96 1.88 -9.95 6.95
CA THR A 96 3.31 -10.28 6.83
C THR A 96 3.82 -11.22 7.92
N GLY A 97 3.04 -11.45 8.99
CA GLY A 97 3.47 -12.19 10.18
C GLY A 97 4.58 -11.50 10.97
N ARG A 98 4.81 -10.20 10.74
CA ARG A 98 5.85 -9.38 11.37
C ARG A 98 5.21 -8.32 12.24
N ILE A 99 5.94 -7.83 13.24
CA ILE A 99 5.49 -6.70 14.06
C ILE A 99 5.87 -5.37 13.41
N ILE A 100 5.04 -4.35 13.60
CA ILE A 100 5.39 -2.97 13.28
C ILE A 100 6.24 -2.40 14.43
N LEU A 101 7.34 -1.75 14.06
CA LEU A 101 8.34 -1.23 14.98
C LEU A 101 8.34 0.30 15.05
N ALA A 102 8.00 0.94 13.94
CA ALA A 102 7.87 2.38 13.82
C ALA A 102 6.92 2.72 12.67
N ARG A 103 6.61 4.00 12.52
CA ARG A 103 5.98 4.56 11.32
C ARG A 103 6.64 5.88 10.95
N GLY A 104 6.66 6.18 9.66
CA GLY A 104 7.02 7.49 9.12
C GLY A 104 5.76 8.19 8.66
N ASP A 105 5.39 9.27 9.33
CA ASP A 105 4.21 10.08 9.01
C ASP A 105 4.63 11.29 8.18
N PHE A 106 3.91 11.56 7.10
CA PHE A 106 4.13 12.71 6.21
C PHE A 106 2.78 13.18 5.64
N THR A 107 2.74 14.36 5.05
CA THR A 107 1.53 14.90 4.40
C THR A 107 1.58 14.77 2.88
N LEU A 108 0.45 14.90 2.19
CA LEU A 108 0.46 14.98 0.72
C LEU A 108 1.25 16.21 0.23
N ALA A 109 1.21 17.33 0.97
CA ALA A 109 2.04 18.49 0.69
C ALA A 109 3.54 18.16 0.76
N ASP A 110 3.98 17.43 1.79
CA ASP A 110 5.36 16.96 1.91
C ASP A 110 5.79 16.11 0.71
N LEU A 111 4.89 15.25 0.22
CA LEU A 111 5.15 14.40 -0.95
C LEU A 111 5.31 15.22 -2.23
N ARG A 112 4.49 16.26 -2.44
CA ARG A 112 4.55 17.12 -3.64
C ARG A 112 5.78 18.00 -3.69
N ASP A 113 6.32 18.37 -2.53
CA ASP A 113 7.57 19.11 -2.42
C ASP A 113 8.79 18.26 -2.82
N VAL A 114 8.65 16.93 -2.87
CA VAL A 114 9.71 16.02 -3.30
C VAL A 114 9.72 15.92 -4.81
N SER A 115 10.85 16.23 -5.43
CA SER A 115 11.01 16.14 -6.88
C SER A 115 12.44 15.80 -7.30
N ASP A 116 12.57 15.14 -8.44
CA ASP A 116 13.85 14.79 -9.05
C ASP A 116 13.66 14.77 -10.57
N ASP A 117 14.33 15.69 -11.27
CA ASP A 117 14.25 15.84 -12.73
C ASP A 117 12.81 15.91 -13.29
N GLY A 118 11.94 16.67 -12.61
CA GLY A 118 10.53 16.81 -13.00
C GLY A 118 9.64 15.61 -12.64
N THR A 119 10.19 14.56 -12.01
CA THR A 119 9.41 13.47 -11.44
C THR A 119 8.59 13.97 -10.26
N THR A 120 7.28 13.68 -10.26
CA THR A 120 6.36 13.98 -9.16
C THR A 120 5.75 12.69 -8.64
N LEU A 121 5.75 12.54 -7.31
CA LEU A 121 5.09 11.43 -6.65
C LEU A 121 3.64 11.81 -6.33
N THR A 122 2.74 10.83 -6.38
CA THR A 122 1.33 11.01 -6.01
C THR A 122 0.82 9.84 -5.20
N VAL A 123 -0.20 10.07 -4.39
CA VAL A 123 -0.90 9.04 -3.62
C VAL A 123 -2.17 8.65 -4.34
N VAL A 124 -2.36 7.36 -4.59
CA VAL A 124 -3.57 6.81 -5.19
C VAL A 124 -4.19 5.82 -4.21
N PRO A 125 -5.44 6.02 -3.78
CA PRO A 125 -6.16 5.02 -2.99
C PRO A 125 -6.19 3.67 -3.70
N ASP A 126 -5.83 2.60 -3.00
CA ASP A 126 -5.75 1.25 -3.52
C ASP A 126 -6.34 0.28 -2.49
N GLU A 127 -7.67 0.24 -2.39
CA GLU A 127 -8.37 -0.61 -1.42
C GLU A 127 -8.77 -1.94 -2.09
N PRO A 128 -8.76 -3.08 -1.36
CA PRO A 128 -8.56 -3.26 0.09
C PRO A 128 -7.09 -3.42 0.53
N PRO A 129 -6.77 -3.21 1.84
CA PRO A 129 -7.69 -2.92 2.95
C PRO A 129 -8.15 -1.45 2.97
N PRO A 130 -9.25 -1.12 3.70
CA PRO A 130 -9.72 0.26 3.80
C PRO A 130 -8.61 1.20 4.28
N ARG A 131 -8.48 2.38 3.68
CA ARG A 131 -7.41 3.37 3.92
C ARG A 131 -6.03 3.00 3.35
N HIS A 132 -5.88 1.87 2.65
CA HIS A 132 -4.67 1.59 1.90
C HIS A 132 -4.55 2.52 0.68
N ALA A 133 -3.34 2.97 0.42
CA ALA A 133 -3.00 3.74 -0.75
C ALA A 133 -1.57 3.43 -1.17
N ASP A 134 -1.28 3.70 -2.43
CA ASP A 134 0.05 3.59 -3.00
C ASP A 134 0.60 4.96 -3.34
N VAL A 135 1.85 5.19 -2.96
CA VAL A 135 2.65 6.27 -3.53
C VAL A 135 3.26 5.77 -4.84
N ILE A 136 2.82 6.35 -5.95
CA ILE A 136 3.25 6.02 -7.31
C ILE A 136 4.04 7.17 -7.95
N GLY A 137 4.47 6.99 -9.21
CA GLY A 137 5.28 7.98 -9.94
C GLY A 137 6.78 7.84 -9.69
N TRP A 138 7.22 6.75 -9.04
CA TRP A 138 8.62 6.48 -8.82
C TRP A 138 9.37 6.23 -10.13
N PRO A 139 10.64 6.67 -10.24
CA PRO A 139 11.48 6.35 -11.38
C PRO A 139 11.64 4.83 -11.58
N PRO A 140 11.88 4.38 -12.82
CA PRO A 140 12.15 2.98 -13.14
C PRO A 140 13.28 2.36 -12.28
N VAL A 141 13.29 1.02 -12.16
CA VAL A 141 14.20 0.26 -11.28
C VAL A 141 15.69 0.47 -11.61
N ASP A 142 16.02 0.73 -12.86
CA ASP A 142 17.38 1.04 -13.32
C ASP A 142 17.84 2.46 -12.92
N GLN A 143 16.91 3.38 -12.66
CA GLN A 143 17.20 4.75 -12.19
C GLN A 143 17.35 4.82 -10.66
N LYS A 144 18.27 4.02 -10.11
CA LYS A 144 18.48 3.88 -8.66
C LYS A 144 18.83 5.21 -7.96
N GLY A 145 19.54 6.11 -8.64
CA GLY A 145 19.91 7.43 -8.13
C GLY A 145 18.69 8.29 -7.85
N ALA A 146 17.82 8.47 -8.85
CA ALA A 146 16.59 9.25 -8.74
C ALA A 146 15.66 8.70 -7.65
N ARG A 147 15.47 7.37 -7.59
CA ARG A 147 14.69 6.72 -6.51
C ARG A 147 15.26 7.01 -5.13
N THR A 148 16.59 6.97 -5.00
CA THR A 148 17.26 7.24 -3.73
C THR A 148 17.14 8.72 -3.34
N SER A 149 17.27 9.64 -4.30
CA SER A 149 17.08 11.08 -4.12
C SER A 149 15.67 11.37 -3.59
N LEU A 150 14.62 10.90 -4.26
CA LEU A 150 13.23 11.09 -3.85
C LEU A 150 12.96 10.50 -2.46
N ALA A 151 13.42 9.27 -2.20
CA ALA A 151 13.23 8.63 -0.89
C ALA A 151 13.96 9.35 0.25
N GLN A 152 15.12 9.97 -0.03
CA GLN A 152 15.85 10.79 0.94
C GLN A 152 15.12 12.08 1.27
N GLN A 153 14.62 12.77 0.24
CA GLN A 153 13.84 13.99 0.41
C GLN A 153 12.56 13.72 1.22
N LEU A 154 11.83 12.65 0.89
CA LEU A 154 10.63 12.26 1.63
C LEU A 154 10.94 11.88 3.09
N ALA A 155 12.01 11.11 3.32
CA ALA A 155 12.44 10.75 4.68
C ALA A 155 12.86 11.97 5.53
N ALA A 156 13.37 13.03 4.90
CA ALA A 156 13.73 14.26 5.60
C ALA A 156 12.50 15.06 6.05
N LYS A 157 11.37 14.91 5.35
CA LYS A 157 10.08 15.54 5.68
C LYS A 157 9.24 14.71 6.66
N ALA A 158 9.40 13.38 6.62
CA ALA A 158 8.61 12.49 7.46
C ALA A 158 9.00 12.54 8.95
N GLN A 159 8.00 12.53 9.82
CA GLN A 159 8.16 12.38 11.26
C GLN A 159 8.18 10.89 11.63
N VAL A 160 9.18 10.47 12.44
CA VAL A 160 9.19 9.12 12.99
C VAL A 160 8.35 9.06 14.26
N VAL A 161 7.53 8.01 14.37
CA VAL A 161 6.93 7.59 15.64
C VAL A 161 7.38 6.15 15.88
N VAL A 162 8.13 5.94 16.96
CA VAL A 162 8.60 4.62 17.37
C VAL A 162 7.61 4.04 18.35
N ARG A 163 7.38 2.73 18.23
CA ARG A 163 6.49 2.00 19.12
C ARG A 163 7.12 1.72 20.49
#